data_AF-A0A839YZY3-F1
#
_entry.id   AF-A0A839YZY3-F1
#
_cell.length_a   1.000
_cell.length_b   1.000
_cell.length_c   1.000
_cell.angle_alpha   90.00
_cell.angle_beta   90.00
_cell.angle_gamma   90.00
#
_symmetry.space_group_name_H-M   'P 1'
#
loop_
_entity.id
_entity.type
_entity.pdbx_description
1 polymer ?
#
loop_
_entity_poly.entity_id
_entity_poly.type
_entity_poly.pdbx_seq_one_letter_code
_entity_poly.pdbx_strand_id
1 'polypeptide(L)'
;MKKLILKATVAGMALMSVPTLVLVTPAAADECLIDTDENLLAEEVGTTDGANSPDNLACGRSANATGDRSTVIGTNADASAAAAGGVAIGHDADVSAVGAVAIGGDQDNDGFGAQATNDYAISIGAESAASGRWSVAVGGFSVASDQWAVAVGHAAGATANSAVAVGNNARADFIDSVALGGSADVGGVGAIAVGADANANTANSIAIGAQSDATGSNSVAIGGDGADGDTLGAQATNDNTTAVGNDAVASGSNSTAVGQQAMATGISSNALGRNAVASGDYTVSIGLGSSATLDRSVALGVGSDVTGSNATGLGWNADVLAAGGIAIGSSADVTAAATNGIAIGRLSDAAAIGAIAIGGDGTDLGSNGAQATGDYAMAIGVDAVANNASTTAVGREAAATGLQSFAMGYRSTSSGQNS
;
A
#
# COMPACT_ATOMS: atom_id res chain seq x y z
N MET A 1 11.65 34.59 -115.94
CA MET A 1 10.49 34.55 -116.86
C MET A 1 9.22 34.85 -116.07
N LYS A 2 8.51 35.92 -116.47
CA LYS A 2 7.06 36.22 -116.35
C LYS A 2 6.25 35.86 -115.06
N LYS A 3 5.71 36.95 -114.48
CA LYS A 3 4.33 37.23 -113.98
C LYS A 3 3.79 36.46 -112.75
N LEU A 4 3.47 37.16 -111.65
CA LEU A 4 2.16 37.77 -111.28
C LEU A 4 1.09 36.68 -111.05
N ILE A 5 0.53 36.52 -109.84
CA ILE A 5 -0.66 37.25 -109.38
C ILE A 5 -0.72 37.35 -107.83
N LEU A 6 -1.08 38.55 -107.40
CA LEU A 6 -1.42 39.05 -106.08
C LEU A 6 -2.88 38.68 -105.72
N LYS A 7 -3.18 38.31 -104.46
CA LYS A 7 -4.47 38.58 -103.81
C LYS A 7 -4.35 38.72 -102.28
N ALA A 8 -4.36 39.98 -101.86
CA ALA A 8 -4.94 40.62 -100.67
C ALA A 8 -5.37 39.78 -99.44
N THR A 9 -4.70 40.06 -98.32
CA THR A 9 -5.23 40.47 -96.98
C THR A 9 -6.65 40.12 -96.55
N VAL A 10 -6.76 39.44 -95.40
CA VAL A 10 -7.63 39.85 -94.27
C VAL A 10 -6.81 39.74 -92.98
N ALA A 11 -6.96 40.74 -92.12
CA ALA A 11 -6.21 40.98 -90.90
C ALA A 11 -6.69 40.14 -89.70
N GLY A 12 -5.77 39.95 -88.74
CA GLY A 12 -6.09 39.94 -87.31
C GLY A 12 -6.29 38.57 -86.65
N MET A 13 -5.29 38.12 -85.90
CA MET A 13 -5.37 37.96 -84.43
C MET A 13 -4.04 37.41 -83.92
N ALA A 14 -3.35 38.21 -83.12
CA ALA A 14 -2.19 37.77 -82.34
C ALA A 14 -2.70 36.86 -81.21
N LEU A 15 -2.34 35.57 -81.25
CA LEU A 15 -2.48 34.67 -80.11
C LEU A 15 -1.23 34.80 -79.24
N MET A 16 -1.30 35.68 -78.25
CA MET A 16 -0.38 35.69 -77.12
C MET A 16 -0.58 34.43 -76.27
N SER A 17 0.55 33.92 -75.79
CA SER A 17 0.71 32.86 -74.78
C SER A 17 -0.28 32.97 -73.62
N VAL A 18 -0.95 31.86 -73.31
CA VAL A 18 -1.57 31.65 -72.01
C VAL A 18 -0.72 30.62 -71.27
N PRO A 19 -0.04 30.96 -70.16
CA PRO A 19 0.54 29.95 -69.29
C PRO A 19 -0.64 29.13 -68.77
N THR A 20 -0.54 27.80 -68.84
CA THR A 20 -1.48 26.89 -68.19
C THR A 20 -1.52 27.25 -66.71
N LEU A 21 -2.53 28.04 -66.34
CA LEU A 21 -2.88 28.31 -64.96
C LEU A 21 -3.38 26.98 -64.43
N VAL A 22 -2.51 26.28 -63.69
CA VAL A 22 -2.96 25.19 -62.81
C VAL A 22 -3.88 25.87 -61.82
N LEU A 23 -5.18 25.79 -62.08
CA LEU A 23 -6.22 26.11 -61.12
C LEU A 23 -6.04 25.08 -60.01
N VAL A 24 -5.31 25.46 -58.96
CA VAL A 24 -5.37 24.75 -57.69
C VAL A 24 -6.81 24.92 -57.25
N THR A 25 -7.62 23.90 -57.48
CA THR A 25 -8.94 23.83 -56.86
C THR A 25 -8.72 23.93 -55.36
N PRO A 26 -9.39 24.83 -54.63
CA PRO A 26 -9.32 24.78 -53.18
C PRO A 26 -9.75 23.38 -52.77
N ALA A 27 -8.87 22.67 -52.05
CA ALA A 27 -9.16 21.34 -51.52
C ALA A 27 -10.52 21.42 -50.81
N ALA A 28 -11.49 20.65 -51.29
CA ALA A 28 -12.70 20.45 -50.52
C ALA A 28 -12.26 19.79 -49.21
N ALA A 29 -12.85 20.19 -48.08
CA ALA A 29 -12.66 19.50 -46.81
C ALA A 29 -13.13 18.02 -46.84
N ASP A 30 -13.66 17.56 -47.98
CA ASP A 30 -14.12 16.21 -48.27
C ASP A 30 -12.97 15.22 -48.53
N GLU A 31 -11.76 15.68 -48.86
CA GLU A 31 -10.59 14.82 -49.06
C GLU A 31 -9.51 15.12 -48.02
N CYS A 32 -9.30 14.16 -47.12
CA CYS A 32 -8.16 14.18 -46.21
C CYS A 32 -6.85 13.99 -46.99
N LEU A 33 -6.10 15.07 -47.12
CA LEU A 33 -4.78 15.09 -47.77
C LEU A 33 -3.77 14.28 -46.95
N ILE A 34 -3.32 13.15 -47.47
CA ILE A 34 -2.21 12.35 -46.92
C ILE A 34 -1.03 12.46 -47.89
N ASP A 35 0.17 12.73 -47.35
CA ASP A 35 1.45 12.70 -48.06
C ASP A 35 2.16 11.41 -47.66
N THR A 36 2.03 10.35 -48.46
CA THR A 36 2.59 9.01 -48.15
C THR A 36 4.01 8.80 -48.65
N ASP A 37 4.53 9.64 -49.54
CA ASP A 37 5.90 9.55 -50.09
C ASP A 37 6.89 10.59 -49.49
N GLU A 38 6.45 11.36 -48.49
CA GLU A 38 7.23 12.36 -47.74
C GLU A 38 7.79 13.47 -48.65
N ASN A 39 7.14 13.72 -49.79
CA ASN A 39 7.56 14.75 -50.74
C ASN A 39 7.01 16.15 -50.41
N LEU A 40 6.25 16.29 -49.31
CA LEU A 40 5.57 17.49 -48.84
C LEU A 40 4.41 17.96 -49.73
N LEU A 41 3.89 17.08 -50.59
CA LEU A 41 2.72 17.29 -51.44
C LEU A 41 1.67 16.24 -51.11
N ALA A 42 0.42 16.68 -50.98
CA ALA A 42 -0.70 15.77 -50.84
C ALA A 42 -0.90 14.93 -52.10
N GLU A 43 -1.14 13.64 -51.93
CA GLU A 43 -1.32 12.71 -53.05
C GLU A 43 -2.81 12.51 -53.34
N GLU A 44 -3.20 12.68 -54.61
CA GLU A 44 -4.58 12.46 -55.09
C GLU A 44 -4.81 10.97 -55.43
N VAL A 45 -4.38 10.05 -54.55
CA VAL A 45 -4.41 8.60 -54.84
C VAL A 45 -5.28 7.85 -53.84
N GLY A 46 -6.54 7.60 -54.25
CA GLY A 46 -7.30 6.45 -53.79
C GLY A 46 -7.62 6.40 -52.29
N THR A 47 -7.83 7.55 -51.65
CA THR A 47 -8.48 7.61 -50.34
C THR A 47 -9.89 7.05 -50.52
N THR A 48 -10.09 5.76 -50.23
CA THR A 48 -11.44 5.25 -50.02
C THR A 48 -11.95 5.95 -48.77
N ASP A 49 -12.83 6.92 -48.98
CA ASP A 49 -13.65 7.54 -47.96
C ASP A 49 -14.55 6.45 -47.37
N GLY A 50 -14.05 5.68 -46.41
CA GLY A 50 -14.85 4.68 -45.69
C GLY A 50 -16.01 5.27 -44.87
N ALA A 51 -16.30 6.57 -45.03
CA ALA A 51 -17.46 7.24 -44.48
C ALA A 51 -18.72 6.85 -45.28
N ASN A 52 -19.64 6.12 -44.64
CA ASN A 52 -20.88 5.68 -45.28
C ASN A 52 -22.05 6.70 -45.15
N SER A 53 -21.80 7.87 -44.56
CA SER A 53 -22.79 8.90 -44.23
C SER A 53 -22.14 10.30 -44.24
N PRO A 54 -22.86 11.37 -44.63
CA PRO A 54 -22.34 12.75 -44.59
C PRO A 54 -22.00 13.26 -43.18
N ASP A 55 -22.51 12.58 -42.14
CA ASP A 55 -22.25 12.94 -40.75
C ASP A 55 -20.96 12.28 -40.20
N ASN A 56 -20.30 11.42 -40.99
CA ASN A 56 -19.10 10.70 -40.58
C ASN A 56 -17.83 11.36 -41.14
N LEU A 57 -16.72 11.22 -40.41
CA LEU A 57 -15.39 11.62 -40.86
C LEU A 57 -14.51 10.37 -40.96
N ALA A 58 -13.96 10.09 -42.15
CA ALA A 58 -12.95 9.06 -42.38
C ALA A 58 -11.71 9.69 -43.04
N CYS A 59 -10.55 9.52 -42.42
CA CYS A 59 -9.31 10.19 -42.79
C CYS A 59 -8.12 9.23 -42.66
N GLY A 60 -7.65 8.63 -43.74
CA GLY A 60 -6.60 7.60 -43.65
C GLY A 60 -6.69 6.57 -44.77
N ARG A 61 -5.58 5.92 -45.10
CA ARG A 61 -5.62 4.75 -45.98
C ARG A 61 -6.42 3.65 -45.31
N SER A 62 -7.50 3.19 -45.94
CA SER A 62 -8.39 2.16 -45.38
C SER A 62 -9.05 2.54 -44.05
N ALA A 63 -9.18 3.85 -43.75
CA ALA A 63 -9.99 4.32 -42.63
C ALA A 63 -11.47 4.03 -42.90
N ASN A 64 -12.17 3.40 -41.94
CA ASN A 64 -13.55 2.93 -42.10
C ASN A 64 -14.47 3.55 -41.04
N ALA A 65 -15.36 4.46 -41.44
CA ALA A 65 -16.27 5.17 -40.53
C ALA A 65 -17.72 4.79 -40.85
N THR A 66 -18.20 3.69 -40.25
CA THR A 66 -19.52 3.12 -40.55
C THR A 66 -20.59 3.40 -39.50
N GLY A 67 -20.20 3.74 -38.28
CA GLY A 67 -21.12 4.17 -37.22
C GLY A 67 -21.67 5.58 -37.45
N ASP A 68 -22.93 5.83 -37.07
CA ASP A 68 -23.57 7.17 -37.20
C ASP A 68 -22.77 8.24 -36.43
N ARG A 69 -22.40 9.36 -37.07
CA ARG A 69 -21.61 10.45 -36.49
C ARG A 69 -20.23 10.01 -35.95
N SER A 70 -19.60 9.04 -36.60
CA SER A 70 -18.27 8.56 -36.20
C SER A 70 -17.13 9.43 -36.76
N THR A 71 -16.01 9.47 -36.04
CA THR A 71 -14.76 10.12 -36.46
C THR A 71 -13.64 9.10 -36.48
N VAL A 72 -13.02 8.92 -37.65
CA VAL A 72 -11.97 7.91 -37.87
C VAL A 72 -10.78 8.57 -38.56
N ILE A 73 -9.62 8.55 -37.90
CA ILE A 73 -8.39 9.16 -38.40
C ILE A 73 -7.21 8.21 -38.21
N GLY A 74 -6.60 7.75 -39.30
CA GLY A 74 -5.45 6.84 -39.26
C GLY A 74 -5.55 5.74 -40.29
N THR A 75 -4.40 5.15 -40.62
CA THR A 75 -4.35 4.01 -41.53
C THR A 75 -4.99 2.79 -40.86
N ASN A 76 -5.95 2.17 -41.53
CA ASN A 76 -6.72 1.00 -41.05
C ASN A 76 -7.45 1.21 -39.70
N ALA A 77 -7.69 2.47 -39.30
CA ALA A 77 -8.59 2.77 -38.20
C ALA A 77 -10.04 2.40 -38.56
N ASP A 78 -10.80 1.84 -37.62
CA ASP A 78 -12.19 1.41 -37.83
C ASP A 78 -13.12 1.94 -36.72
N ALA A 79 -14.28 2.44 -37.15
CA ALA A 79 -15.45 2.61 -36.31
C ALA A 79 -16.61 1.84 -36.94
N SER A 80 -16.97 0.72 -36.31
CA SER A 80 -17.95 -0.24 -36.84
C SER A 80 -19.37 0.36 -36.91
N ALA A 81 -20.29 -0.33 -37.57
CA ALA A 81 -21.67 0.13 -37.71
C ALA A 81 -22.40 0.30 -36.36
N ALA A 82 -21.90 -0.36 -35.31
CA ALA A 82 -22.41 -0.22 -33.94
C ALA A 82 -21.82 0.99 -33.20
N ALA A 83 -20.75 1.62 -33.71
CA ALA A 83 -20.01 2.71 -33.08
C ALA A 83 -20.63 4.10 -33.33
N ALA A 84 -21.92 4.27 -32.99
CA ALA A 84 -22.56 5.58 -33.10
C ALA A 84 -21.87 6.61 -32.18
N GLY A 85 -21.42 7.74 -32.73
CA GLY A 85 -20.64 8.76 -32.04
C GLY A 85 -19.21 8.30 -31.65
N GLY A 86 -18.73 7.21 -32.23
CA GLY A 86 -17.41 6.65 -31.93
C GLY A 86 -16.26 7.49 -32.49
N VAL A 87 -15.12 7.47 -31.80
CA VAL A 87 -13.89 8.18 -32.22
C VAL A 87 -12.72 7.21 -32.26
N ALA A 88 -12.22 6.87 -33.44
CA ALA A 88 -11.04 6.03 -33.65
C ALA A 88 -9.90 6.87 -34.24
N ILE A 89 -8.78 7.03 -33.53
CA ILE A 89 -7.65 7.84 -33.98
C ILE A 89 -6.34 7.08 -33.76
N GLY A 90 -5.65 6.70 -34.84
CA GLY A 90 -4.38 5.98 -34.80
C GLY A 90 -4.31 4.86 -35.85
N HIS A 91 -3.11 4.34 -36.10
CA HIS A 91 -2.94 3.14 -36.91
C HIS A 91 -3.63 1.95 -36.24
N ASP A 92 -4.54 1.26 -36.94
CA ASP A 92 -5.29 0.11 -36.40
C ASP A 92 -6.15 0.40 -35.14
N ALA A 93 -6.49 1.67 -34.88
CA ALA A 93 -7.40 2.00 -33.78
C ALA A 93 -8.83 1.49 -34.09
N ASP A 94 -9.44 0.76 -33.16
CA ASP A 94 -10.75 0.13 -33.33
C ASP A 94 -11.78 0.61 -32.30
N VAL A 95 -12.96 0.99 -32.80
CA VAL A 95 -14.14 1.30 -32.00
C VAL A 95 -15.33 0.50 -32.51
N SER A 96 -15.91 -0.32 -31.63
CA SER A 96 -17.02 -1.22 -32.00
C SER A 96 -18.33 -1.01 -31.23
N ALA A 97 -18.43 0.05 -30.43
CA ALA A 97 -19.61 0.32 -29.59
C ALA A 97 -19.95 1.82 -29.44
N VAL A 98 -21.15 2.10 -28.92
CA VAL A 98 -21.73 3.45 -28.91
C VAL A 98 -20.93 4.40 -28.01
N GLY A 99 -20.60 5.59 -28.51
CA GLY A 99 -19.94 6.66 -27.76
C GLY A 99 -18.55 6.31 -27.25
N ALA A 100 -17.94 5.24 -27.78
CA ALA A 100 -16.63 4.78 -27.39
C ALA A 100 -15.52 5.58 -28.11
N VAL A 101 -14.36 5.68 -27.47
CA VAL A 101 -13.22 6.47 -27.94
C VAL A 101 -11.98 5.61 -27.89
N ALA A 102 -11.30 5.41 -29.01
CA ALA A 102 -10.00 4.77 -29.13
C ALA A 102 -9.00 5.76 -29.75
N ILE A 103 -7.94 6.12 -29.02
CA ILE A 103 -6.91 7.05 -29.48
C ILE A 103 -5.54 6.45 -29.18
N GLY A 104 -4.85 5.98 -30.21
CA GLY A 104 -3.55 5.33 -30.09
C GLY A 104 -3.36 4.31 -31.20
N GLY A 105 -2.13 4.20 -31.69
CA GLY A 105 -1.79 3.29 -32.78
C GLY A 105 -1.23 1.96 -32.30
N ASP A 106 -1.17 1.01 -33.22
CA ASP A 106 -0.37 -0.21 -33.14
C ASP A 106 1.13 0.14 -33.25
N GLN A 107 1.97 -0.34 -32.32
CA GLN A 107 3.42 -0.11 -32.33
C GLN A 107 4.21 -1.29 -32.88
N ASP A 108 3.63 -2.49 -32.96
CA ASP A 108 4.31 -3.72 -33.38
C ASP A 108 3.82 -4.28 -34.73
N ASN A 109 2.79 -3.66 -35.32
CA ASN A 109 2.14 -4.02 -36.58
C ASN A 109 1.53 -5.43 -36.55
N ASP A 110 0.99 -5.88 -35.42
CA ASP A 110 0.20 -7.12 -35.31
C ASP A 110 -1.26 -6.95 -35.78
N GLY A 111 -1.68 -5.71 -36.04
CA GLY A 111 -2.99 -5.33 -36.54
C GLY A 111 -3.93 -4.80 -35.46
N PHE A 112 -3.44 -4.51 -34.25
CA PHE A 112 -4.25 -4.02 -33.14
C PHE A 112 -3.70 -2.73 -32.53
N GLY A 113 -4.39 -1.61 -32.75
CA GLY A 113 -4.11 -0.34 -32.08
C GLY A 113 -4.84 -0.18 -30.75
N ALA A 114 -5.19 1.07 -30.39
CA ALA A 114 -6.10 1.31 -29.29
C ALA A 114 -7.48 0.69 -29.58
N GLN A 115 -8.06 -0.02 -28.63
CA GLN A 115 -9.34 -0.71 -28.77
C GLN A 115 -10.35 -0.22 -27.74
N ALA A 116 -11.52 0.22 -28.18
CA ALA A 116 -12.67 0.57 -27.33
C ALA A 116 -13.92 -0.18 -27.81
N THR A 117 -14.22 -1.31 -27.16
CA THR A 117 -15.15 -2.33 -27.70
C THR A 117 -16.50 -2.43 -26.98
N ASN A 118 -16.78 -1.51 -26.05
CA ASN A 118 -18.03 -1.47 -25.30
C ASN A 118 -18.58 -0.04 -25.16
N ASP A 119 -19.86 0.09 -24.79
CA ASP A 119 -20.52 1.39 -24.77
C ASP A 119 -19.80 2.34 -23.80
N TYR A 120 -19.50 3.54 -24.31
CA TYR A 120 -18.83 4.61 -23.58
C TYR A 120 -17.45 4.24 -23.02
N ALA A 121 -16.81 3.21 -23.58
CA ALA A 121 -15.43 2.86 -23.24
C ALA A 121 -14.45 3.92 -23.78
N ILE A 122 -13.43 4.25 -23.01
CA ILE A 122 -12.38 5.20 -23.40
C ILE A 122 -11.05 4.45 -23.35
N SER A 123 -10.39 4.34 -24.50
CA SER A 123 -9.08 3.72 -24.68
C SER A 123 -8.13 4.76 -25.28
N ILE A 124 -7.10 5.17 -24.54
CA ILE A 124 -6.14 6.20 -24.98
C ILE A 124 -4.72 5.73 -24.70
N GLY A 125 -3.99 5.33 -25.73
CA GLY A 125 -2.65 4.79 -25.63
C GLY A 125 -2.38 3.79 -26.75
N ALA A 126 -1.11 3.62 -27.10
CA ALA A 126 -0.75 2.55 -28.03
C ALA A 126 -1.15 1.18 -27.45
N GLU A 127 -1.89 0.39 -28.22
CA GLU A 127 -2.34 -0.95 -27.81
C GLU A 127 -3.13 -0.97 -26.47
N SER A 128 -3.75 0.15 -26.08
CA SER A 128 -4.64 0.16 -24.91
C SER A 128 -5.97 -0.52 -25.23
N ALA A 129 -6.58 -1.20 -24.26
CA ALA A 129 -7.84 -1.92 -24.45
C ALA A 129 -8.86 -1.57 -23.36
N ALA A 130 -9.97 -0.95 -23.76
CA ALA A 130 -11.14 -0.70 -22.91
C ALA A 130 -12.33 -1.52 -23.43
N SER A 131 -12.57 -2.68 -22.83
CA SER A 131 -13.62 -3.65 -23.25
C SER A 131 -14.79 -3.76 -22.27
N GLY A 132 -14.70 -3.07 -21.12
CA GLY A 132 -15.80 -2.92 -20.18
C GLY A 132 -16.72 -1.75 -20.54
N ARG A 133 -18.01 -1.85 -20.20
CA ARG A 133 -18.94 -0.71 -20.35
C ARG A 133 -18.54 0.42 -19.40
N TRP A 134 -18.50 1.67 -19.88
CA TRP A 134 -18.02 2.83 -19.10
C TRP A 134 -16.59 2.66 -18.55
N SER A 135 -15.79 1.79 -19.16
CA SER A 135 -14.40 1.57 -18.74
C SER A 135 -13.47 2.64 -19.30
N VAL A 136 -12.34 2.84 -18.64
CA VAL A 136 -11.32 3.81 -19.04
C VAL A 136 -9.96 3.14 -18.98
N ALA A 137 -9.28 3.01 -20.12
CA ALA A 137 -7.91 2.56 -20.25
C ALA A 137 -7.06 3.71 -20.83
N VAL A 138 -6.11 4.24 -20.07
CA VAL A 138 -5.23 5.34 -20.50
C VAL A 138 -3.77 5.00 -20.25
N GLY A 139 -2.99 4.85 -21.30
CA GLY A 139 -1.58 4.46 -21.26
C GLY A 139 -1.29 3.32 -22.22
N GLY A 140 -0.06 3.24 -22.73
CA GLY A 140 0.30 2.15 -23.63
C GLY A 140 0.12 0.79 -22.94
N PHE A 141 -0.48 -0.18 -23.63
CA PHE A 141 -0.80 -1.52 -23.09
C PHE A 141 -1.72 -1.55 -21.86
N SER A 142 -2.38 -0.44 -21.50
CA SER A 142 -3.32 -0.46 -20.37
C SER A 142 -4.59 -1.23 -20.74
N VAL A 143 -5.15 -1.98 -19.79
CA VAL A 143 -6.32 -2.84 -20.01
C VAL A 143 -7.40 -2.58 -18.95
N ALA A 144 -8.60 -2.20 -19.39
CA ALA A 144 -9.79 -2.06 -18.56
C ALA A 144 -10.93 -2.96 -19.11
N SER A 145 -11.14 -4.14 -18.52
CA SER A 145 -11.92 -5.22 -19.16
C SER A 145 -13.38 -5.34 -18.73
N ASP A 146 -13.74 -4.80 -17.57
CA ASP A 146 -15.08 -4.97 -16.99
C ASP A 146 -15.75 -3.61 -16.73
N GLN A 147 -17.04 -3.64 -16.42
CA GLN A 147 -17.84 -2.43 -16.26
C GLN A 147 -17.27 -1.52 -15.16
N TRP A 148 -17.19 -0.22 -15.45
CA TRP A 148 -16.64 0.82 -14.59
C TRP A 148 -15.15 0.65 -14.22
N ALA A 149 -14.43 -0.27 -14.85
CA ALA A 149 -13.00 -0.43 -14.62
C ALA A 149 -12.19 0.79 -15.11
N VAL A 150 -11.19 1.20 -14.34
CA VAL A 150 -10.31 2.33 -14.66
C VAL A 150 -8.86 1.87 -14.58
N ALA A 151 -8.16 1.82 -15.70
CA ALA A 151 -6.73 1.54 -15.81
C ALA A 151 -6.01 2.77 -16.36
N VAL A 152 -5.09 3.36 -15.59
CA VAL A 152 -4.32 4.56 -16.00
C VAL A 152 -2.84 4.35 -15.73
N GLY A 153 -2.04 4.23 -16.78
CA GLY A 153 -0.60 4.00 -16.72
C GLY A 153 -0.16 2.97 -17.75
N HIS A 154 1.14 2.96 -18.08
CA HIS A 154 1.68 1.94 -18.98
C HIS A 154 1.52 0.55 -18.36
N ALA A 155 0.87 -0.37 -19.09
CA ALA A 155 0.55 -1.73 -18.66
C ALA A 155 -0.27 -1.81 -17.34
N ALA A 156 -1.04 -0.77 -17.00
CA ALA A 156 -2.01 -0.85 -15.90
C ALA A 156 -3.15 -1.81 -16.27
N GLY A 157 -3.54 -2.71 -15.36
CA GLY A 157 -4.61 -3.69 -15.57
C GLY A 157 -5.72 -3.56 -14.53
N ALA A 158 -6.92 -3.18 -14.98
CA ALA A 158 -8.15 -3.19 -14.19
C ALA A 158 -9.16 -4.15 -14.85
N THR A 159 -9.13 -5.44 -14.47
CA THR A 159 -9.85 -6.48 -15.24
C THR A 159 -11.18 -6.93 -14.63
N ALA A 160 -11.58 -6.35 -13.49
CA ALA A 160 -12.83 -6.68 -12.81
C ALA A 160 -13.74 -5.45 -12.59
N ASN A 161 -15.02 -5.72 -12.29
CA ASN A 161 -16.03 -4.69 -12.09
C ASN A 161 -15.61 -3.67 -11.03
N SER A 162 -15.75 -2.38 -11.36
CA SER A 162 -15.41 -1.25 -10.48
C SER A 162 -13.95 -1.22 -9.99
N ALA A 163 -13.06 -1.99 -10.63
CA ALA A 163 -11.64 -2.00 -10.28
C ALA A 163 -10.92 -0.72 -10.75
N VAL A 164 -9.97 -0.25 -9.96
CA VAL A 164 -9.17 0.96 -10.27
C VAL A 164 -7.69 0.62 -10.17
N ALA A 165 -6.97 0.68 -11.30
CA ALA A 165 -5.53 0.54 -11.37
C ALA A 165 -4.91 1.84 -11.90
N VAL A 166 -4.08 2.52 -11.11
CA VAL A 166 -3.38 3.75 -11.51
C VAL A 166 -1.90 3.66 -11.19
N GLY A 167 -1.07 3.59 -12.23
CA GLY A 167 0.38 3.45 -12.11
C GLY A 167 0.94 2.53 -13.20
N ASN A 168 2.25 2.59 -13.41
CA ASN A 168 2.91 1.66 -14.31
C ASN A 168 2.83 0.23 -13.73
N ASN A 169 2.31 -0.74 -14.49
CA ASN A 169 2.09 -2.12 -14.03
C ASN A 169 1.19 -2.26 -12.79
N ALA A 170 0.37 -1.25 -12.45
CA ALA A 170 -0.61 -1.40 -11.38
C ALA A 170 -1.66 -2.46 -11.75
N ARG A 171 -2.04 -3.34 -10.82
CA ARG A 171 -2.92 -4.48 -11.08
C ARG A 171 -4.09 -4.54 -10.09
N ALA A 172 -5.30 -4.40 -10.61
CA ALA A 172 -6.56 -4.47 -9.89
C ALA A 172 -7.50 -5.45 -10.61
N ASP A 173 -7.34 -6.75 -10.33
CA ASP A 173 -8.04 -7.83 -11.05
C ASP A 173 -9.28 -8.36 -10.31
N PHE A 174 -9.68 -7.70 -9.23
CA PHE A 174 -10.78 -8.15 -8.37
C PHE A 174 -11.87 -7.09 -8.24
N ILE A 175 -13.09 -7.52 -7.96
CA ILE A 175 -14.25 -6.63 -7.83
C ILE A 175 -13.99 -5.60 -6.72
N ASP A 176 -14.32 -4.34 -6.98
CA ASP A 176 -14.15 -3.21 -6.06
C ASP A 176 -12.69 -3.02 -5.56
N SER A 177 -11.69 -3.54 -6.29
CA SER A 177 -10.27 -3.42 -5.92
C SER A 177 -9.66 -2.10 -6.36
N VAL A 178 -8.66 -1.63 -5.60
CA VAL A 178 -7.97 -0.36 -5.89
C VAL A 178 -6.46 -0.56 -5.77
N ALA A 179 -5.73 -0.40 -6.87
CA ALA A 179 -4.27 -0.43 -6.96
C ALA A 179 -3.74 0.93 -7.43
N LEU A 180 -3.05 1.67 -6.56
CA LEU A 180 -2.51 3.01 -6.86
C LEU A 180 -1.00 3.06 -6.59
N GLY A 181 -0.19 3.07 -7.63
CA GLY A 181 1.27 3.07 -7.54
C GLY A 181 1.92 2.22 -8.62
N GLY A 182 3.21 2.41 -8.86
CA GLY A 182 3.96 1.53 -9.76
C GLY A 182 4.02 0.12 -9.19
N SER A 183 3.63 -0.88 -9.96
CA SER A 183 3.60 -2.29 -9.53
C SER A 183 2.75 -2.57 -8.28
N ALA A 184 1.80 -1.70 -7.93
CA ALA A 184 0.83 -1.99 -6.87
C ALA A 184 -0.03 -3.19 -7.29
N ASP A 185 -0.18 -4.20 -6.43
CA ASP A 185 -0.86 -5.45 -6.74
C ASP A 185 -1.98 -5.74 -5.74
N VAL A 186 -3.15 -6.12 -6.26
CA VAL A 186 -4.32 -6.49 -5.47
C VAL A 186 -4.75 -7.90 -5.83
N GLY A 187 -4.71 -8.80 -4.84
CA GLY A 187 -5.07 -10.22 -4.95
C GLY A 187 -6.46 -10.59 -4.43
N GLY A 188 -7.25 -9.61 -3.94
CA GLY A 188 -8.51 -9.86 -3.26
C GLY A 188 -9.66 -8.90 -3.60
N VAL A 189 -10.89 -9.37 -3.41
CA VAL A 189 -12.12 -8.57 -3.55
C VAL A 189 -12.16 -7.46 -2.50
N GLY A 190 -12.47 -6.23 -2.93
CA GLY A 190 -12.57 -5.05 -2.07
C GLY A 190 -11.25 -4.64 -1.40
N ALA A 191 -10.12 -5.18 -1.85
CA ALA A 191 -8.82 -4.88 -1.29
C ALA A 191 -8.20 -3.62 -1.92
N ILE A 192 -7.31 -2.97 -1.17
CA ILE A 192 -6.76 -1.66 -1.50
C ILE A 192 -5.24 -1.71 -1.34
N ALA A 193 -4.51 -1.49 -2.42
CA ALA A 193 -3.05 -1.31 -2.44
C ALA A 193 -2.70 0.12 -2.91
N VAL A 194 -2.02 0.90 -2.08
CA VAL A 194 -1.62 2.29 -2.38
C VAL A 194 -0.15 2.51 -2.03
N GLY A 195 0.70 2.58 -3.05
CA GLY A 195 2.15 2.72 -2.93
C GLY A 195 2.86 1.95 -4.04
N ALA A 196 4.11 2.31 -4.31
CA ALA A 196 4.94 1.50 -5.22
C ALA A 196 5.19 0.13 -4.60
N ASP A 197 4.95 -0.94 -5.36
CA ASP A 197 5.09 -2.33 -4.89
C ASP A 197 4.23 -2.66 -3.64
N ALA A 198 3.16 -1.90 -3.37
CA ALA A 198 2.21 -2.23 -2.31
C ALA A 198 1.40 -3.48 -2.70
N ASN A 199 1.22 -4.43 -1.77
CA ASN A 199 0.57 -5.71 -2.04
C ASN A 199 -0.59 -5.95 -1.06
N ALA A 200 -1.82 -6.05 -1.59
CA ALA A 200 -3.03 -6.38 -0.84
C ALA A 200 -3.64 -7.69 -1.38
N ASN A 201 -3.13 -8.84 -0.93
CA ASN A 201 -3.31 -10.13 -1.61
C ASN A 201 -4.63 -10.84 -1.29
N THR A 202 -5.39 -10.39 -0.28
CA THR A 202 -6.59 -11.11 0.17
C THR A 202 -7.80 -10.20 0.35
N ALA A 203 -8.99 -10.79 0.52
CA ALA A 203 -10.24 -10.04 0.56
C ALA A 203 -10.26 -9.01 1.70
N ASN A 204 -10.69 -7.79 1.37
CA ASN A 204 -10.76 -6.65 2.29
C ASN A 204 -9.43 -6.29 2.97
N SER A 205 -8.28 -6.72 2.42
CA SER A 205 -6.97 -6.31 2.90
C SER A 205 -6.64 -4.88 2.44
N ILE A 206 -5.90 -4.14 3.26
CA ILE A 206 -5.50 -2.76 2.98
C ILE A 206 -3.99 -2.65 3.15
N ALA A 207 -3.28 -2.36 2.07
CA ALA A 207 -1.84 -2.09 2.04
C ALA A 207 -1.61 -0.64 1.59
N ILE A 208 -1.08 0.22 2.46
CA ILE A 208 -0.81 1.63 2.16
C ILE A 208 0.63 1.99 2.56
N GLY A 209 1.47 2.25 1.58
CA GLY A 209 2.91 2.49 1.74
C GLY A 209 3.69 1.81 0.62
N ALA A 210 4.86 2.34 0.26
CA ALA A 210 5.72 1.61 -0.67
C ALA A 210 6.17 0.30 -0.02
N GLN A 211 6.03 -0.83 -0.72
CA GLN A 211 6.38 -2.17 -0.22
C GLN A 211 5.59 -2.63 1.01
N SER A 212 4.45 -2.00 1.34
CA SER A 212 3.55 -2.50 2.39
C SER A 212 2.89 -3.80 1.93
N ASP A 213 2.78 -4.79 2.81
CA ASP A 213 2.31 -6.13 2.49
C ASP A 213 1.18 -6.58 3.43
N ALA A 214 -0.04 -6.66 2.90
CA ALA A 214 -1.25 -7.10 3.59
C ALA A 214 -1.73 -8.43 3.00
N THR A 215 -1.22 -9.55 3.52
CA THR A 215 -1.49 -10.91 3.01
C THR A 215 -2.50 -11.70 3.81
N GLY A 216 -2.94 -11.22 4.98
CA GLY A 216 -4.03 -11.81 5.74
C GLY A 216 -5.41 -11.27 5.37
N SER A 217 -6.47 -12.08 5.47
CA SER A 217 -7.84 -11.59 5.24
C SER A 217 -8.21 -10.52 6.25
N ASN A 218 -8.88 -9.45 5.81
CA ASN A 218 -9.25 -8.32 6.67
C ASN A 218 -8.03 -7.68 7.39
N SER A 219 -6.83 -7.83 6.82
CA SER A 219 -5.61 -7.24 7.38
C SER A 219 -5.41 -5.79 6.93
N VAL A 220 -4.67 -5.03 7.73
CA VAL A 220 -4.32 -3.64 7.44
C VAL A 220 -2.83 -3.46 7.65
N ALA A 221 -2.09 -3.15 6.60
CA ALA A 221 -0.68 -2.76 6.62
C ALA A 221 -0.54 -1.31 6.14
N ILE A 222 -0.14 -0.39 7.02
CA ILE A 222 0.03 1.03 6.70
C ILE A 222 1.41 1.49 7.14
N GLY A 223 2.30 1.74 6.19
CA GLY A 223 3.69 2.12 6.44
C GLY A 223 4.58 1.59 5.32
N GLY A 224 5.52 2.40 4.86
CA GLY A 224 6.46 1.98 3.83
C GLY A 224 7.72 1.35 4.41
N ASP A 225 8.63 0.95 3.53
CA ASP A 225 9.98 0.50 3.88
C ASP A 225 10.74 1.54 4.70
N GLY A 226 11.35 1.07 5.77
CA GLY A 226 12.30 1.79 6.59
C GLY A 226 13.69 1.78 5.97
N ALA A 227 14.62 2.43 6.65
CA ALA A 227 16.01 2.45 6.20
C ALA A 227 16.82 1.30 6.83
N ASP A 228 16.31 0.07 6.79
CA ASP A 228 16.98 -1.13 7.35
C ASP A 228 17.55 -2.08 6.27
N GLY A 229 17.13 -1.92 5.02
CA GLY A 229 17.74 -2.52 3.84
C GLY A 229 17.15 -3.87 3.39
N ASP A 230 16.01 -4.30 3.95
CA ASP A 230 15.31 -5.50 3.50
C ASP A 230 14.21 -5.24 2.46
N THR A 231 13.88 -3.96 2.20
CA THR A 231 12.88 -3.51 1.21
C THR A 231 11.46 -3.95 1.53
N LEU A 232 11.13 -4.08 2.83
CA LEU A 232 9.80 -4.44 3.30
C LEU A 232 9.20 -3.30 4.11
N GLY A 233 7.98 -2.90 3.78
CA GLY A 233 7.22 -1.94 4.57
C GLY A 233 6.50 -2.56 5.76
N ALA A 234 5.35 -1.97 6.12
CA ALA A 234 4.45 -2.58 7.09
C ALA A 234 3.97 -3.95 6.60
N GLN A 235 3.93 -4.95 7.49
CA GLN A 235 3.58 -6.33 7.19
C GLN A 235 2.41 -6.79 8.07
N ALA A 236 1.27 -7.11 7.46
CA ALA A 236 0.09 -7.65 8.12
C ALA A 236 -0.25 -9.03 7.49
N THR A 237 0.36 -10.09 8.02
CA THR A 237 0.53 -11.36 7.29
C THR A 237 -0.43 -12.49 7.71
N ASN A 238 -1.28 -12.23 8.70
CA ASN A 238 -2.31 -13.17 9.17
C ASN A 238 -3.69 -12.50 9.25
N ASP A 239 -4.73 -13.30 9.40
CA ASP A 239 -6.11 -12.80 9.38
C ASP A 239 -6.39 -11.82 10.54
N ASN A 240 -7.16 -10.77 10.23
CA ASN A 240 -7.58 -9.74 11.16
C ASN A 240 -6.41 -9.02 11.85
N THR A 241 -5.27 -8.89 11.17
CA THR A 241 -4.09 -8.19 11.69
C THR A 241 -4.10 -6.71 11.36
N THR A 242 -3.41 -5.92 12.17
CA THR A 242 -3.21 -4.48 11.91
C THR A 242 -1.77 -4.11 12.19
N ALA A 243 -1.01 -3.75 11.16
CA ALA A 243 0.34 -3.23 11.22
C ALA A 243 0.36 -1.77 10.74
N VAL A 244 0.69 -0.82 11.62
CA VAL A 244 0.71 0.61 11.30
C VAL A 244 2.02 1.24 11.76
N GLY A 245 2.82 1.70 10.82
CA GLY A 245 4.17 2.24 11.01
C GLY A 245 5.13 1.61 10.00
N ASN A 246 6.20 2.33 9.63
CA ASN A 246 7.24 1.75 8.78
C ASN A 246 7.82 0.50 9.48
N ASP A 247 7.96 -0.58 8.72
CA ASP A 247 8.45 -1.89 9.20
C ASP A 247 7.64 -2.46 10.39
N ALA A 248 6.41 -2.00 10.62
CA ALA A 248 5.55 -2.61 11.63
C ALA A 248 5.17 -4.03 11.18
N VAL A 249 5.26 -5.02 12.07
CA VAL A 249 4.96 -6.42 11.77
C VAL A 249 3.85 -6.93 12.68
N ALA A 250 2.70 -7.23 12.10
CA ALA A 250 1.59 -7.94 12.76
C ALA A 250 1.42 -9.32 12.10
N SER A 251 1.98 -10.36 12.72
CA SER A 251 2.02 -11.72 12.17
C SER A 251 1.36 -12.77 13.06
N GLY A 252 0.82 -12.40 14.22
CA GLY A 252 -0.10 -13.28 14.96
C GLY A 252 -1.54 -13.07 14.50
N SER A 253 -2.38 -14.11 14.42
CA SER A 253 -3.81 -13.92 14.12
C SER A 253 -4.45 -12.94 15.11
N ASN A 254 -5.27 -12.00 14.63
CA ASN A 254 -5.90 -10.96 15.46
C ASN A 254 -4.90 -10.04 16.21
N SER A 255 -3.64 -9.97 15.76
CA SER A 255 -2.63 -9.12 16.39
C SER A 255 -2.68 -7.68 15.88
N THR A 256 -2.17 -6.76 16.71
CA THR A 256 -2.07 -5.33 16.37
C THR A 256 -0.67 -4.82 16.70
N ALA A 257 0.05 -4.34 15.70
CA ALA A 257 1.34 -3.65 15.81
C ALA A 257 1.18 -2.19 15.35
N VAL A 258 1.41 -1.22 16.24
CA VAL A 258 1.33 0.20 15.92
C VAL A 258 2.58 0.92 16.42
N GLY A 259 3.37 1.44 15.49
CA GLY A 259 4.66 2.08 15.73
C GLY A 259 5.69 1.61 14.72
N GLN A 260 6.66 2.46 14.41
CA GLN A 260 7.79 2.05 13.55
C GLN A 260 8.51 0.86 14.19
N GLN A 261 8.73 -0.22 13.43
CA GLN A 261 9.33 -1.47 13.91
C GLN A 261 8.59 -2.12 15.11
N ALA A 262 7.30 -1.83 15.31
CA ALA A 262 6.49 -2.56 16.29
C ALA A 262 6.26 -4.00 15.82
N MET A 263 6.37 -4.99 16.71
CA MET A 263 6.27 -6.42 16.39
C MET A 263 5.22 -7.10 17.26
N ALA A 264 4.08 -7.46 16.66
CA ALA A 264 3.02 -8.26 17.30
C ALA A 264 2.95 -9.63 16.62
N THR A 265 3.72 -10.60 17.12
CA THR A 265 3.87 -11.93 16.49
C THR A 265 3.07 -13.03 17.19
N GLY A 266 2.60 -12.79 18.41
CA GLY A 266 1.73 -13.72 19.13
C GLY A 266 0.26 -13.60 18.73
N ILE A 267 -0.53 -14.66 18.90
CA ILE A 267 -1.97 -14.64 18.61
C ILE A 267 -2.66 -13.66 19.56
N SER A 268 -3.54 -12.79 19.02
CA SER A 268 -4.24 -11.75 19.78
C SER A 268 -3.30 -10.84 20.59
N SER A 269 -2.05 -10.67 20.14
CA SER A 269 -1.06 -9.82 20.78
C SER A 269 -1.20 -8.35 20.36
N ASN A 270 -0.76 -7.43 21.22
CA ASN A 270 -0.81 -5.99 20.96
C ASN A 270 0.55 -5.37 21.24
N ALA A 271 1.21 -4.82 20.22
CA ALA A 271 2.46 -4.07 20.34
C ALA A 271 2.23 -2.61 19.93
N LEU A 272 2.22 -1.68 20.89
CA LEU A 272 1.93 -0.26 20.67
C LEU A 272 3.10 0.61 21.11
N GLY A 273 3.91 1.07 20.15
CA GLY A 273 5.09 1.90 20.37
C GLY A 273 6.20 1.55 19.39
N ARG A 274 7.11 2.50 19.13
CA ARG A 274 8.29 2.21 18.31
C ARG A 274 9.10 1.09 18.98
N ASN A 275 9.49 0.07 18.22
CA ASN A 275 10.21 -1.11 18.72
C ASN A 275 9.48 -1.89 19.83
N ALA A 276 8.17 -1.70 20.02
CA ALA A 276 7.42 -2.51 20.99
C ALA A 276 7.33 -3.95 20.47
N VAL A 277 7.56 -4.94 21.33
CA VAL A 277 7.51 -6.37 20.99
C VAL A 277 6.47 -7.07 21.84
N ALA A 278 5.53 -7.76 21.20
CA ALA A 278 4.51 -8.61 21.80
C ALA A 278 4.53 -9.98 21.09
N SER A 279 5.39 -10.90 21.54
CA SER A 279 5.65 -12.16 20.83
C SER A 279 4.94 -13.38 21.41
N GLY A 280 4.49 -13.31 22.66
CA GLY A 280 3.67 -14.37 23.28
C GLY A 280 2.19 -14.25 22.92
N ASP A 281 1.43 -15.31 23.08
CA ASP A 281 -0.01 -15.28 22.82
C ASP A 281 -0.76 -14.47 23.89
N TYR A 282 -1.77 -13.69 23.48
CA TYR A 282 -2.58 -12.84 24.33
C TYR A 282 -1.78 -11.79 25.12
N THR A 283 -0.65 -11.33 24.54
CA THR A 283 0.24 -10.36 25.19
C THR A 283 -0.13 -8.91 24.88
N VAL A 284 0.29 -8.01 25.77
CA VAL A 284 0.15 -6.56 25.59
C VAL A 284 1.50 -5.91 25.90
N SER A 285 2.08 -5.23 24.91
CA SER A 285 3.32 -4.47 25.01
C SER A 285 3.05 -3.03 24.55
N ILE A 286 3.14 -2.07 25.47
CA ILE A 286 2.81 -0.66 25.18
C ILE A 286 3.93 0.23 25.72
N GLY A 287 4.65 0.90 24.81
CA GLY A 287 5.77 1.77 25.14
C GLY A 287 6.87 1.73 24.08
N LEU A 288 7.73 2.76 24.06
CA LEU A 288 8.95 2.72 23.26
C LEU A 288 9.84 1.57 23.77
N GLY A 289 10.11 0.58 22.92
CA GLY A 289 10.96 -0.56 23.25
C GLY A 289 10.44 -1.45 24.38
N SER A 290 9.13 -1.44 24.67
CA SER A 290 8.55 -2.40 25.62
C SER A 290 8.57 -3.82 25.03
N SER A 291 8.66 -4.84 25.86
CA SER A 291 8.84 -6.24 25.46
C SER A 291 7.98 -7.15 26.33
N ALA A 292 7.06 -7.90 25.71
CA ALA A 292 6.20 -8.91 26.35
C ALA A 292 6.31 -10.21 25.53
N THR A 293 7.13 -11.15 25.97
CA THR A 293 7.60 -12.25 25.09
C THR A 293 6.97 -13.62 25.34
N LEU A 294 6.37 -13.84 26.51
CA LEU A 294 5.66 -15.08 26.86
C LEU A 294 4.16 -14.86 27.03
N ASP A 295 3.39 -15.94 26.95
CA ASP A 295 1.92 -15.91 26.94
C ASP A 295 1.30 -15.14 28.11
N ARG A 296 0.25 -14.36 27.81
CA ARG A 296 -0.56 -13.58 28.75
C ARG A 296 0.26 -12.57 29.58
N SER A 297 1.43 -12.19 29.10
CA SER A 297 2.25 -11.14 29.71
C SER A 297 1.78 -9.74 29.32
N VAL A 298 1.99 -8.78 30.23
CA VAL A 298 1.65 -7.37 30.04
C VAL A 298 2.87 -6.50 30.37
N ALA A 299 3.45 -5.84 29.38
CA ALA A 299 4.51 -4.84 29.53
C ALA A 299 3.97 -3.44 29.17
N LEU A 300 3.79 -2.57 30.17
CA LEU A 300 3.34 -1.19 29.97
C LEU A 300 4.39 -0.21 30.48
N GLY A 301 5.00 0.54 29.58
CA GLY A 301 6.01 1.55 29.88
C GLY A 301 7.22 1.45 28.96
N VAL A 302 7.92 2.58 28.80
CA VAL A 302 9.14 2.63 27.97
C VAL A 302 10.19 1.69 28.56
N GLY A 303 10.69 0.77 27.75
CA GLY A 303 11.69 -0.23 28.15
C GLY A 303 11.22 -1.27 29.17
N SER A 304 9.91 -1.37 29.46
CA SER A 304 9.38 -2.47 30.29
C SER A 304 9.65 -3.82 29.61
N ASP A 305 10.28 -4.76 30.30
CA ASP A 305 10.63 -6.09 29.78
C ASP A 305 9.98 -7.18 30.64
N VAL A 306 9.05 -7.92 30.05
CA VAL A 306 8.23 -8.93 30.72
C VAL A 306 8.40 -10.24 29.96
N THR A 307 9.31 -11.06 30.47
CA THR A 307 9.65 -12.37 29.90
C THR A 307 9.09 -13.53 30.71
N GLY A 308 8.39 -13.27 31.82
CA GLY A 308 7.60 -14.26 32.55
C GLY A 308 6.22 -14.52 31.90
N SER A 309 5.76 -15.77 31.91
CA SER A 309 4.38 -16.08 31.50
C SER A 309 3.38 -15.61 32.56
N ASN A 310 2.18 -15.18 32.15
CA ASN A 310 1.17 -14.63 33.05
C ASN A 310 1.66 -13.46 33.92
N ALA A 311 2.72 -12.77 33.50
CA ALA A 311 3.37 -11.73 34.28
C ALA A 311 2.88 -10.32 33.91
N THR A 312 3.12 -9.35 34.78
CA THR A 312 2.72 -7.96 34.56
C THR A 312 3.83 -7.00 35.01
N GLY A 313 4.39 -6.24 34.07
CA GLY A 313 5.36 -5.17 34.29
C GLY A 313 4.79 -3.82 33.89
N LEU A 314 4.59 -2.92 34.87
CA LEU A 314 4.04 -1.58 34.68
C LEU A 314 5.04 -0.52 35.16
N GLY A 315 5.68 0.20 34.25
CA GLY A 315 6.62 1.27 34.58
C GLY A 315 7.76 1.42 33.57
N TRP A 316 8.53 2.50 33.70
CA TRP A 316 9.77 2.66 32.94
C TRP A 316 10.78 1.61 33.40
N ASN A 317 11.29 0.79 32.46
CA ASN A 317 12.22 -0.30 32.75
C ASN A 317 11.75 -1.24 33.87
N ALA A 318 10.44 -1.49 34.01
CA ALA A 318 9.99 -2.58 34.89
C ALA A 318 10.45 -3.92 34.28
N ASP A 319 11.04 -4.79 35.09
CA ASP A 319 11.58 -6.08 34.66
C ASP A 319 10.85 -7.22 35.38
N VAL A 320 10.32 -8.18 34.63
CA VAL A 320 9.65 -9.36 35.17
C VAL A 320 10.07 -10.60 34.40
N LEU A 321 11.00 -11.34 34.97
CA LEU A 321 11.55 -12.55 34.39
C LEU A 321 10.81 -13.82 34.82
N ALA A 322 10.15 -13.80 35.99
CA ALA A 322 9.47 -14.98 36.54
C ALA A 322 7.99 -15.08 36.15
N ALA A 323 7.51 -16.33 36.04
CA ALA A 323 6.11 -16.63 35.80
C ALA A 323 5.21 -16.14 36.95
N GLY A 324 4.08 -15.53 36.60
CA GLY A 324 3.12 -14.94 37.54
C GLY A 324 3.67 -13.73 38.31
N GLY A 325 4.83 -13.20 37.91
CA GLY A 325 5.46 -12.05 38.55
C GLY A 325 4.71 -10.75 38.29
N ILE A 326 4.75 -9.82 39.25
CA ILE A 326 4.16 -8.49 39.15
C ILE A 326 5.20 -7.43 39.52
N ALA A 327 5.68 -6.65 38.56
CA ALA A 327 6.49 -5.45 38.80
C ALA A 327 5.67 -4.20 38.49
N ILE A 328 5.51 -3.29 39.47
CA ILE A 328 4.80 -2.02 39.29
C ILE A 328 5.67 -0.89 39.85
N GLY A 329 6.27 -0.10 38.96
CA GLY A 329 7.15 0.99 39.32
C GLY A 329 8.30 1.16 38.33
N SER A 330 8.94 2.32 38.38
CA SER A 330 10.17 2.57 37.62
C SER A 330 11.27 1.64 38.12
N SER A 331 11.81 0.79 37.25
CA SER A 331 12.85 -0.18 37.59
C SER A 331 12.46 -1.11 38.75
N ALA A 332 11.17 -1.42 38.89
CA ALA A 332 10.74 -2.54 39.73
C ALA A 332 11.20 -3.85 39.07
N ASP A 333 11.75 -4.77 39.87
CA ASP A 333 12.37 -6.00 39.40
C ASP A 333 11.74 -7.23 40.09
N VAL A 334 11.32 -8.19 39.28
CA VAL A 334 10.97 -9.54 39.71
C VAL A 334 11.87 -10.51 38.97
N THR A 335 12.90 -11.00 39.66
CA THR A 335 13.94 -11.83 39.06
C THR A 335 13.41 -13.19 38.61
N ALA A 336 14.16 -13.93 37.79
CA ALA A 336 13.74 -15.21 37.25
C ALA A 336 13.44 -16.29 38.33
N ALA A 337 14.02 -16.16 39.53
CA ALA A 337 13.77 -17.07 40.65
C ALA A 337 12.45 -16.76 41.37
N ALA A 338 11.91 -15.55 41.21
CA ALA A 338 10.77 -15.05 41.97
C ALA A 338 9.42 -15.44 41.34
N THR A 339 9.16 -16.75 41.20
CA THR A 339 7.85 -17.23 40.74
C THR A 339 6.74 -16.71 41.67
N ASN A 340 5.70 -16.10 41.09
CA ASN A 340 4.65 -15.36 41.82
C ASN A 340 5.17 -14.22 42.71
N GLY A 341 6.35 -13.68 42.40
CA GLY A 341 6.96 -12.55 43.11
C GLY A 341 6.22 -11.25 42.81
N ILE A 342 6.18 -10.35 43.79
CA ILE A 342 5.52 -9.05 43.69
C ILE A 342 6.52 -7.97 44.07
N ALA A 343 6.86 -7.10 43.13
CA ALA A 343 7.68 -5.91 43.32
C ALA A 343 6.85 -4.66 43.01
N ILE A 344 6.51 -3.85 44.01
CA ILE A 344 5.71 -2.62 43.84
C ILE A 344 6.47 -1.44 44.43
N GLY A 345 6.93 -0.53 43.58
CA GLY A 345 7.70 0.64 43.96
C GLY A 345 8.87 0.89 43.01
N ARG A 346 9.39 2.12 43.02
CA ARG A 346 10.61 2.42 42.27
C ARG A 346 11.78 1.64 42.87
N LEU A 347 12.51 0.87 42.06
CA LEU A 347 13.62 -0.01 42.50
C LEU A 347 13.24 -1.10 43.53
N SER A 348 11.95 -1.45 43.67
CA SER A 348 11.58 -2.62 44.49
C SER A 348 12.08 -3.90 43.83
N ASP A 349 12.60 -4.84 44.63
CA ASP A 349 13.23 -6.08 44.16
C ASP A 349 12.63 -7.29 44.89
N ALA A 350 11.94 -8.15 44.14
CA ALA A 350 11.52 -9.48 44.58
C ALA A 350 12.41 -10.54 43.90
N ALA A 351 13.29 -11.18 44.66
CA ALA A 351 14.35 -12.01 44.10
C ALA A 351 14.22 -13.52 44.36
N ALA A 352 13.17 -13.98 45.05
CA ALA A 352 12.99 -15.38 45.44
C ALA A 352 11.51 -15.81 45.39
N ILE A 353 11.25 -17.11 45.51
CA ILE A 353 9.92 -17.70 45.27
C ILE A 353 8.88 -17.07 46.20
N GLY A 354 7.80 -16.53 45.64
CA GLY A 354 6.72 -15.89 46.39
C GLY A 354 7.16 -14.68 47.21
N ALA A 355 8.30 -14.07 46.90
CA ALA A 355 8.79 -12.87 47.56
C ALA A 355 7.88 -11.66 47.27
N ILE A 356 7.64 -10.84 48.28
CA ILE A 356 6.80 -9.63 48.19
C ILE A 356 7.63 -8.43 48.65
N ALA A 357 8.00 -7.55 47.73
CA ALA A 357 8.68 -6.29 47.95
C ALA A 357 7.75 -5.11 47.59
N ILE A 358 7.23 -4.40 48.59
CA ILE A 358 6.31 -3.27 48.39
C ILE A 358 6.89 -2.02 49.06
N GLY A 359 7.44 -1.11 48.27
CA GLY A 359 8.06 0.13 48.72
C GLY A 359 9.14 0.56 47.74
N GLY A 360 9.15 1.84 47.38
CA GLY A 360 10.19 2.40 46.52
C GLY A 360 11.39 2.92 47.30
N ASP A 361 12.45 3.29 46.59
CA ASP A 361 13.63 3.94 47.19
C ASP A 361 13.27 5.33 47.76
N GLY A 362 13.74 5.57 48.99
CA GLY A 362 13.48 6.74 49.83
C GLY A 362 14.24 8.02 49.51
N THR A 363 15.08 8.04 48.46
CA THR A 363 15.96 9.17 48.06
C THR A 363 17.22 9.37 48.89
N ASP A 364 17.58 8.39 49.73
CA ASP A 364 18.93 8.33 50.32
C ASP A 364 19.90 7.75 49.27
N LEU A 365 21.08 8.38 49.13
CA LEU A 365 22.02 8.25 48.01
C LEU A 365 22.69 6.86 47.82
N GLY A 366 22.06 5.77 48.26
CA GLY A 366 22.57 4.40 48.13
C GLY A 366 21.56 3.27 48.31
N SER A 367 20.24 3.52 48.30
CA SER A 367 19.24 2.48 48.59
C SER A 367 18.61 1.88 47.33
N ASN A 368 18.56 0.54 47.26
CA ASN A 368 17.53 -0.16 46.49
C ASN A 368 16.16 0.13 47.15
N GLY A 369 15.04 -0.09 46.46
CA GLY A 369 13.72 -0.03 47.08
C GLY A 369 13.50 -1.15 48.12
N ALA A 370 12.25 -1.51 48.39
CA ALA A 370 11.96 -2.70 49.19
C ALA A 370 12.65 -3.93 48.56
N GLN A 371 13.30 -4.74 49.38
CA GLN A 371 14.07 -5.92 48.95
C GLN A 371 13.55 -7.16 49.66
N ALA A 372 12.99 -8.09 48.91
CA ALA A 372 12.56 -9.40 49.39
C ALA A 372 13.36 -10.49 48.65
N THR A 373 14.46 -10.94 49.26
CA THR A 373 15.44 -11.84 48.61
C THR A 373 15.42 -13.28 49.14
N GLY A 374 14.61 -13.56 50.17
CA GLY A 374 14.38 -14.92 50.68
C GLY A 374 13.08 -15.54 50.14
N ASP A 375 13.01 -16.87 50.11
CA ASP A 375 11.77 -17.59 49.76
C ASP A 375 10.64 -17.20 50.71
N TYR A 376 9.50 -16.78 50.16
CA TYR A 376 8.33 -16.27 50.89
C TYR A 376 8.67 -15.09 51.82
N ALA A 377 9.72 -14.33 51.51
CA ALA A 377 10.07 -13.12 52.25
C ALA A 377 9.10 -11.97 51.90
N MET A 378 8.80 -11.13 52.88
CA MET A 378 7.92 -9.97 52.70
C MET A 378 8.60 -8.71 53.23
N ALA A 379 8.98 -7.80 52.34
CA ALA A 379 9.51 -6.48 52.65
C ALA A 379 8.48 -5.42 52.25
N ILE A 380 7.87 -4.74 53.23
CA ILE A 380 6.85 -3.71 52.99
C ILE A 380 7.30 -2.40 53.65
N GLY A 381 7.65 -1.42 52.84
CA GLY A 381 8.11 -0.09 53.25
C GLY A 381 9.25 0.40 52.37
N VAL A 382 9.45 1.71 52.36
CA VAL A 382 10.62 2.34 51.72
C VAL A 382 11.88 1.72 52.30
N ASP A 383 12.74 1.18 51.43
CA ASP A 383 14.01 0.52 51.77
C ASP A 383 13.86 -0.61 52.82
N ALA A 384 12.69 -1.26 52.91
CA ALA A 384 12.50 -2.43 53.77
C ALA A 384 13.30 -3.63 53.23
N VAL A 385 13.86 -4.46 54.10
CA VAL A 385 14.76 -5.57 53.72
C VAL A 385 14.34 -6.87 54.41
N ALA A 386 14.04 -7.90 53.61
CA ALA A 386 13.68 -9.24 54.06
C ALA A 386 14.51 -10.28 53.28
N ASN A 387 15.62 -10.75 53.88
CA ASN A 387 16.69 -11.44 53.15
C ASN A 387 16.85 -12.94 53.44
N ASN A 388 15.92 -13.52 54.19
CA ASN A 388 15.97 -14.94 54.54
C ASN A 388 14.61 -15.59 54.35
N ALA A 389 14.57 -16.92 54.32
CA ALA A 389 13.32 -17.64 54.07
C ALA A 389 12.27 -17.32 55.15
N SER A 390 11.04 -17.06 54.69
CA SER A 390 9.87 -16.72 55.50
C SER A 390 10.09 -15.53 56.45
N THR A 391 10.89 -14.55 56.03
CA THR A 391 11.09 -13.30 56.78
C THR A 391 10.01 -12.28 56.48
N THR A 392 9.75 -11.38 57.42
CA THR A 392 8.82 -10.27 57.21
C THR A 392 9.37 -9.00 57.83
N ALA A 393 9.60 -7.98 57.01
CA ALA A 393 9.97 -6.64 57.41
C ALA A 393 8.88 -5.66 56.99
N VAL A 394 8.25 -4.97 57.95
CA VAL A 394 7.19 -3.98 57.68
C VAL A 394 7.52 -2.64 58.33
N GLY A 395 7.79 -1.63 57.51
CA GLY A 395 8.13 -0.27 57.92
C GLY A 395 9.26 0.30 57.08
N ARG A 396 9.38 1.64 57.06
CA ARG A 396 10.51 2.31 56.41
C ARG A 396 11.82 1.85 57.05
N GLU A 397 12.76 1.39 56.24
CA GLU A 397 14.08 0.89 56.65
C GLU A 397 13.99 -0.29 57.65
N ALA A 398 12.88 -1.03 57.70
CA ALA A 398 12.76 -2.23 58.54
C ALA A 398 13.60 -3.37 57.95
N ALA A 399 14.28 -4.16 58.78
CA ALA A 399 15.16 -5.24 58.35
C ALA A 399 14.89 -6.56 59.09
N ALA A 400 14.48 -7.60 58.36
CA ALA A 400 14.31 -8.97 58.85
C ALA A 400 15.33 -9.88 58.14
N THR A 401 16.43 -10.21 58.83
CA THR A 401 17.57 -10.94 58.24
C THR A 401 17.78 -12.34 58.83
N GLY A 402 17.15 -12.63 59.97
CA GLY A 402 17.17 -13.97 60.57
C GLY A 402 16.15 -14.90 59.90
N LEU A 403 16.44 -16.19 59.80
CA LEU A 403 15.48 -17.16 59.25
C LEU A 403 14.15 -17.12 60.05
N GLN A 404 13.01 -17.00 59.35
CA GLN A 404 11.68 -16.89 59.97
C GLN A 404 11.53 -15.70 60.94
N SER A 405 12.30 -14.62 60.76
CA SER A 405 12.25 -13.43 61.61
C SER A 405 11.19 -12.41 61.18
N PHE A 406 10.71 -11.62 62.14
CA PHE A 406 9.69 -10.60 61.93
C PHE A 406 10.13 -9.25 62.51
N ALA A 407 10.27 -8.23 61.66
CA ALA A 407 10.61 -6.85 62.04
C ALA A 407 9.45 -5.91 61.67
N MET A 408 8.95 -5.13 62.64
CA MET A 408 7.92 -4.11 62.40
C MET A 408 8.29 -2.75 62.99
N GLY A 409 8.07 -1.70 62.19
CA GLY A 409 8.27 -0.31 62.56
C GLY A 409 9.48 0.32 61.86
N TYR A 410 9.61 1.64 62.02
CA TYR A 410 10.69 2.43 61.44
C TYR A 410 12.06 1.98 61.97
N ARG A 411 12.98 1.60 61.07
CA ARG A 411 14.33 1.11 61.41
C ARG A 411 14.34 -0.07 62.40
N SER A 412 13.26 -0.85 62.42
CA SER A 412 13.21 -2.07 63.23
C SER A 412 14.16 -3.11 62.63
N THR A 413 14.81 -3.92 63.48
CA THR A 413 15.70 -4.98 63.00
C THR A 413 15.44 -6.27 63.77
N SER A 414 15.22 -7.37 63.05
CA SER A 414 15.11 -8.72 63.60
C SER A 414 16.12 -9.62 62.87
N SER A 415 17.14 -10.10 63.59
CA SER A 415 18.25 -10.87 63.01
C SER A 415 18.39 -12.28 63.60
N GLY A 416 17.57 -12.61 64.60
CA GLY A 416 17.55 -13.95 65.21
C GLY A 416 16.73 -14.93 64.39
N GLN A 417 17.01 -16.22 64.54
CA GLN A 417 16.13 -17.25 63.99
C GLN A 417 14.85 -17.30 64.82
N ASN A 418 13.68 -17.27 64.16
CA ASN A 418 12.37 -17.23 64.82
C ASN A 418 12.17 -16.04 65.79
N SER A 419 12.82 -14.89 65.52
CA SER A 419 12.78 -13.71 66.40
C SER A 419 11.80 -12.62 66.00
#